data_AF-A0A0Q5Z9L4-F1
#
_entry.id   AF-A0A0Q5Z9L4-F1
#
_cell.length_a   1.000
_cell.length_b   1.000
_cell.length_c   1.000
_cell.angle_alpha   90.00
_cell.angle_beta   90.00
_cell.angle_gamma   90.00
#
_symmetry.space_group_name_H-M   'P 1'
#
loop_
_entity.id
_entity.type
_entity.pdbx_description
1 polymer ?
#
loop_
_entity_poly.entity_id
_entity_poly.type
_entity_poly.pdbx_seq_one_letter_code
_entity_poly.pdbx_strand_id
1 'polypeptide(L)'
;MIVSLTLILMAQLVGEAAARGAGLPVPGPLIGMAVLLAFLGLRDRATRLSDRVLPRPLVDGTLEGTGKGLLAHLSLLFVPAGAGIVGRLDVIATHGLAIAVVVLVSTLLTLAATALTFVAVARRMAPRDDPR
;
A
#
# COMPACT_ATOMS: atom_id res chain seq x y z
N MET A 1 0.96 10.22 17.59
CA MET A 1 -0.03 9.25 17.07
C MET A 1 -1.21 9.93 16.36
N ILE A 2 -2.02 10.79 17.01
CA ILE A 2 -3.20 11.40 16.35
C ILE A 2 -2.82 12.13 15.05
N VAL A 3 -1.83 13.02 15.10
CA VAL A 3 -1.37 13.76 13.91
C VAL A 3 -0.94 12.82 12.77
N SER A 4 -0.21 11.77 13.10
CA SER A 4 0.23 10.74 12.16
C SER A 4 -0.94 9.98 11.54
N LEU A 5 -1.91 9.56 12.37
CA LEU A 5 -3.11 8.87 11.94
C LEU A 5 -3.98 9.77 11.06
N THR A 6 -4.14 11.04 11.43
CA THR A 6 -4.84 12.04 10.63
C THR A 6 -4.18 12.19 9.27
N LEU A 7 -2.85 12.25 9.18
CA LEU A 7 -2.16 12.32 7.90
C LEU A 7 -2.44 11.09 7.04
N ILE A 8 -2.36 9.87 7.62
CA ILE A 8 -2.64 8.61 6.91
C ILE A 8 -4.08 8.62 6.38
N LEU A 9 -5.06 8.95 7.22
CA LEU A 9 -6.47 8.98 6.85
C LEU A 9 -6.80 10.10 5.86
N MET A 10 -6.16 11.26 5.96
CA MET A 10 -6.32 12.35 4.99
C MET A 10 -5.75 11.98 3.63
N ALA A 11 -4.59 11.33 3.58
CA ALA A 11 -4.04 10.81 2.33
C ALA A 11 -5.00 9.79 1.69
N GLN A 12 -5.56 8.87 2.50
CA GLN A 12 -6.57 7.93 2.02
C GLN A 12 -7.86 8.62 1.54
N LEU A 13 -8.34 9.63 2.25
CA LEU A 13 -9.53 10.40 1.85
C LEU A 13 -9.30 11.16 0.53
N VAL A 14 -8.12 11.79 0.36
CA VAL A 14 -7.74 12.44 -0.89
C VAL A 14 -7.67 11.42 -2.02
N GLY A 15 -7.07 10.25 -1.78
CA GLY A 15 -7.03 9.17 -2.76
C GLY A 15 -8.42 8.66 -3.15
N GLU A 16 -9.32 8.51 -2.17
CA GLU A 16 -10.71 8.08 -2.41
C GLU A 16 -11.52 9.14 -3.16
N ALA A 17 -11.38 10.42 -2.79
CA ALA A 17 -12.02 11.53 -3.48
C ALA A 17 -11.52 11.64 -4.93
N ALA A 18 -10.22 11.47 -5.16
CA ALA A 18 -9.64 11.44 -6.51
C ALA A 18 -10.15 10.24 -7.32
N ALA A 19 -10.11 9.03 -6.75
CA ALA A 19 -10.56 7.82 -7.42
C ALA A 19 -12.03 7.93 -7.84
N ARG A 20 -12.91 8.32 -6.91
CA ARG A 20 -14.36 8.48 -7.18
C ARG A 20 -14.65 9.67 -8.08
N GLY A 21 -14.00 10.80 -7.86
CA GLY A 21 -14.21 12.02 -8.63
C GLY A 21 -13.79 11.91 -10.08
N ALA A 22 -12.72 11.15 -10.37
CA ALA A 22 -12.23 10.93 -11.73
C ALA A 22 -12.69 9.59 -12.36
N GLY A 23 -13.49 8.79 -11.64
CA GLY A 23 -13.99 7.49 -12.15
C GLY A 23 -12.88 6.47 -12.43
N LEU A 24 -11.79 6.53 -11.69
CA LEU A 24 -10.62 5.67 -11.91
C LEU A 24 -10.91 4.21 -11.52
N PRO A 25 -10.48 3.21 -12.30
CA PRO A 25 -10.66 1.78 -12.00
C PRO A 25 -9.61 1.28 -10.98
N VAL A 26 -9.28 2.10 -9.98
CA VAL A 26 -8.35 1.75 -8.91
C VAL A 26 -8.93 2.13 -7.55
N PRO A 27 -8.73 1.31 -6.50
CA PRO A 27 -9.14 1.67 -5.14
C PRO A 27 -8.45 2.97 -4.68
N GLY A 28 -9.23 3.88 -4.09
CA GLY A 28 -8.70 5.13 -3.52
C GLY A 28 -7.55 4.96 -2.52
N PRO A 29 -7.51 3.91 -1.67
CA PRO A 29 -6.38 3.68 -0.78
C PRO A 29 -5.02 3.54 -1.49
N LEU A 30 -4.98 3.01 -2.72
CA LEU A 30 -3.74 2.89 -3.48
C LEU A 30 -3.23 4.27 -3.94
N ILE A 31 -4.14 5.16 -4.33
CA ILE A 31 -3.81 6.55 -4.66
C ILE A 31 -3.34 7.28 -3.39
N GLY A 32 -4.03 7.10 -2.27
CA GLY A 32 -3.63 7.69 -0.99
C GLY A 32 -2.24 7.24 -0.54
N MET A 33 -1.88 5.97 -0.77
CA MET A 33 -0.53 5.47 -0.55
C MET A 33 0.50 6.18 -1.44
N ALA A 34 0.22 6.37 -2.73
CA ALA A 34 1.11 7.09 -3.64
C ALA A 34 1.29 8.57 -3.22
N VAL A 35 0.21 9.22 -2.79
CA VAL A 35 0.24 10.59 -2.24
C VAL A 35 1.10 10.66 -0.98
N LEU A 36 0.92 9.71 -0.05
CA LEU A 36 1.71 9.65 1.18
C LEU A 36 3.19 9.37 0.89
N LEU A 37 3.49 8.49 -0.07
CA LEU A 37 4.86 8.22 -0.52
C LEU A 37 5.51 9.47 -1.13
N ALA A 38 4.79 10.19 -1.99
CA ALA A 38 5.28 11.45 -2.56
C ALA A 38 5.56 12.48 -1.46
N PHE A 39 4.65 12.62 -0.50
CA PHE A 39 4.83 13.49 0.66
C PHE A 39 6.09 13.12 1.46
N LEU A 40 6.28 11.85 1.78
CA LEU A 40 7.47 11.37 2.50
C LEU A 40 8.76 11.61 1.70
N GLY A 41 8.74 11.33 0.40
CA GLY A 41 9.89 11.57 -0.48
C GLY A 41 10.26 13.06 -0.58
N LEU A 42 9.27 13.96 -0.62
CA LEU A 42 9.51 15.41 -0.59
C LEU A 42 10.03 15.87 0.77
N ARG A 43 9.46 15.37 1.87
CA ARG A 43 9.90 15.65 3.24
C ARG A 43 11.37 15.29 3.45
N ASP A 44 11.78 14.12 2.97
CA ASP A 44 13.14 13.59 3.20
C ASP A 44 14.19 14.36 2.37
N ARG A 45 13.81 14.84 1.18
CA ARG A 45 14.67 15.71 0.34
C ARG A 45 14.85 17.12 0.91
N ALA A 46 13.86 17.65 1.62
CA ALA A 46 13.86 19.00 2.16
C ALA A 46 14.09 19.06 3.68
N THR A 47 14.89 18.12 4.22
CA THR A 47 15.06 17.86 5.67
C THR A 47 15.22 19.12 6.54
N ARG A 48 16.03 20.11 6.12
CA ARG A 48 16.23 21.37 6.88
C ARG A 48 14.98 22.26 6.95
N LEU A 49 14.13 22.24 5.92
CA LEU A 49 12.85 22.97 5.90
C LEU A 49 11.78 22.17 6.66
N SER A 50 11.78 20.85 6.49
CA SER A 50 10.86 19.90 7.11
C SER A 50 10.86 20.03 8.63
N ASP A 51 12.03 20.05 9.27
CA ASP A 51 12.16 20.18 10.73
C ASP A 51 11.59 21.49 11.30
N ARG A 52 11.51 22.52 10.46
CA ARG A 52 11.02 23.86 10.85
C ARG A 52 9.53 24.05 10.59
N VAL A 53 8.98 23.37 9.59
CA VAL A 53 7.61 23.58 9.10
C VAL A 53 6.66 22.47 9.56
N LEU A 54 7.12 21.21 9.64
CA LEU A 54 6.26 20.09 10.00
C LEU A 54 6.17 19.89 11.52
N PRO A 55 5.02 19.39 12.02
CA PRO A 55 4.91 18.96 13.41
C PRO A 55 5.89 17.83 13.72
N ARG A 56 6.47 17.85 14.93
CA ARG A 56 7.43 16.83 15.41
C ARG A 56 7.01 15.37 15.13
N PRO A 57 5.74 14.95 15.34
CA PRO A 57 5.29 13.58 15.08
C PRO A 57 5.41 13.08 13.63
N LEU A 58 5.64 13.98 12.66
CA LEU A 58 5.85 13.61 11.25
C LEU A 58 7.33 13.43 10.90
N VAL A 59 8.26 13.80 11.79
CA VAL A 59 9.70 13.80 11.51
C VAL A 59 10.48 12.95 12.51
N ASP A 60 9.93 12.73 13.71
CA ASP A 60 10.54 11.94 14.81
C ASP A 60 10.30 10.41 14.74
N GLY A 61 9.78 9.90 13.62
CA GLY A 61 9.44 8.48 13.46
C GLY A 61 8.08 8.05 14.04
N THR A 62 7.32 8.94 14.70
CA THR A 62 5.98 8.61 15.24
C THR A 62 5.00 8.19 14.14
N LEU A 63 5.17 8.70 12.92
CA LEU A 63 4.39 8.28 11.75
C LEU A 63 4.61 6.81 11.40
N GLU A 64 5.86 6.36 11.39
CA GLU A 64 6.20 4.95 11.16
C GLU A 64 5.65 4.07 12.30
N GLY A 65 5.80 4.51 13.56
CA GLY A 65 5.24 3.81 14.71
C GLY A 65 3.72 3.67 14.63
N THR A 66 3.02 4.71 14.18
CA THR A 66 1.56 4.68 13.96
C THR A 66 1.18 3.71 12.84
N GLY A 67 1.95 3.69 11.74
CA GLY A 67 1.78 2.74 10.64
C GLY A 67 2.00 1.29 11.09
N LYS A 68 3.07 1.01 11.83
CA LYS A 68 3.35 -0.31 12.43
C LYS A 68 2.23 -0.75 13.38
N GLY A 69 1.70 0.17 14.19
CA GLY A 69 0.55 -0.10 15.05
C GLY A 69 -0.71 -0.51 14.26
N LEU A 70 -1.02 0.19 13.15
CA LEU A 70 -2.11 -0.20 12.27
C LEU A 70 -1.85 -1.57 11.61
N LEU A 71 -0.63 -1.84 11.18
CA LEU A 71 -0.24 -3.14 10.61
C LEU A 71 -0.39 -4.28 11.62
N ALA A 72 -0.03 -4.06 12.88
CA ALA A 72 -0.21 -5.06 13.94
C ALA A 72 -1.69 -5.42 14.18
N HIS A 73 -2.60 -4.50 13.86
CA HIS A 73 -4.04 -4.67 13.99
C HIS A 73 -4.78 -4.74 12.65
N LEU A 74 -4.08 -5.08 11.56
CA LEU A 74 -4.65 -5.13 10.21
C LEU A 74 -5.87 -6.06 10.09
N SER A 75 -5.92 -7.11 10.91
CA SER A 75 -7.07 -8.03 10.98
C SER A 75 -8.38 -7.30 11.25
N LEU A 76 -8.37 -6.25 12.09
CA LEU A 76 -9.55 -5.41 12.36
C LEU A 76 -10.00 -4.65 11.11
N LEU A 77 -9.05 -4.19 10.29
CA LEU A 77 -9.35 -3.48 9.03
C LEU A 77 -9.92 -4.41 7.95
N PHE A 78 -9.71 -5.72 8.07
CA PHE A 78 -10.29 -6.72 7.17
C PHE A 78 -11.66 -7.25 7.62
N VAL A 79 -12.10 -6.94 8.84
CA VAL A 79 -13.42 -7.37 9.35
C VAL A 79 -14.56 -6.94 8.43
N PRO A 80 -14.65 -5.68 7.95
CA PRO A 80 -15.74 -5.27 7.07
C PRO A 80 -15.74 -6.00 5.73
N ALA A 81 -14.56 -6.27 5.16
CA ALA A 81 -14.42 -7.05 3.94
C ALA A 81 -14.90 -8.50 4.17
N GLY A 82 -14.51 -9.11 5.29
CA GLY A 82 -14.98 -10.44 5.69
C GLY A 82 -16.49 -10.50 5.92
N ALA A 83 -17.06 -9.52 6.60
CA ALA A 83 -18.51 -9.43 6.81
C ALA A 83 -19.27 -9.29 5.48
N GLY A 84 -18.71 -8.58 4.50
CA GLY A 84 -19.29 -8.51 3.15
C GLY A 84 -19.36 -9.86 2.43
N ILE A 85 -18.39 -10.74 2.67
CA ILE A 85 -18.35 -12.10 2.10
C ILE A 85 -19.46 -12.98 2.68
N VAL A 86 -19.83 -12.79 3.95
CA VAL A 86 -20.91 -13.55 4.60
C VAL A 86 -22.25 -13.35 3.87
N GLY A 87 -22.45 -12.22 3.17
CA GLY A 87 -23.63 -11.98 2.33
C GLY A 87 -23.66 -12.79 1.03
N ARG A 88 -22.60 -13.54 0.69
CA ARG A 88 -22.44 -14.34 -0.54
C ARG A 88 -21.94 -15.76 -0.25
N LEU A 89 -22.33 -16.34 0.89
CA LEU A 89 -21.91 -17.69 1.28
C LEU A 89 -22.40 -18.77 0.32
N ASP A 90 -23.52 -18.54 -0.37
CA ASP A 90 -24.04 -19.38 -1.44
C ASP A 90 -23.01 -19.57 -2.57
N VAL A 91 -22.39 -18.47 -3.02
CA VAL A 91 -21.36 -18.50 -4.06
C VAL A 91 -20.15 -19.31 -3.60
N ILE A 92 -19.74 -19.15 -2.34
CA ILE A 92 -18.63 -19.91 -1.75
C ILE A 92 -18.99 -21.38 -1.61
N ALA A 93 -20.22 -21.71 -1.24
CA ALA A 93 -20.64 -23.11 -1.10
C ALA A 93 -20.59 -23.83 -2.46
N THR A 94 -21.00 -23.17 -3.54
CA THR A 94 -21.00 -23.77 -4.88
C THR A 94 -19.62 -23.75 -5.57
N HIS A 95 -18.83 -22.68 -5.39
CA HIS A 95 -17.59 -22.44 -6.15
C HIS A 95 -16.33 -22.34 -5.28
N GLY A 96 -16.41 -22.62 -3.97
CA GLY A 96 -15.34 -22.35 -3.01
C GLY A 96 -14.02 -23.03 -3.37
N LEU A 97 -14.06 -24.28 -3.86
CA LEU A 97 -12.85 -24.97 -4.32
C LEU A 97 -12.24 -24.28 -5.54
N ALA A 98 -13.05 -23.90 -6.53
CA ALA A 98 -12.57 -23.19 -7.71
C ALA A 98 -11.98 -21.82 -7.34
N ILE A 99 -12.64 -21.07 -6.46
CA ILE A 99 -12.13 -19.78 -5.95
C ILE A 99 -10.78 -19.99 -5.25
N ALA A 100 -10.67 -20.98 -4.36
CA ALA A 100 -9.43 -21.25 -3.63
C ALA A 100 -8.27 -21.58 -4.58
N VAL A 101 -8.51 -22.45 -5.56
CA VAL A 101 -7.50 -22.81 -6.58
C VAL A 101 -7.10 -21.59 -7.42
N VAL A 102 -8.08 -20.84 -7.93
CA VAL A 102 -7.81 -19.66 -8.76
C VAL A 102 -7.03 -18.60 -7.98
N VAL A 103 -7.41 -18.31 -6.73
CA VAL A 103 -6.70 -17.34 -5.88
C VAL A 103 -5.26 -17.81 -5.63
N LEU A 104 -5.07 -19.07 -5.24
CA LEU A 104 -3.74 -19.60 -4.96
C LEU A 104 -2.83 -19.56 -6.20
N VAL A 105 -3.31 -20.09 -7.32
CA VAL A 105 -2.53 -20.17 -8.57
C VAL A 105 -2.27 -18.77 -9.12
N SER A 106 -3.27 -17.90 -9.21
CA SER A 106 -3.08 -16.53 -9.71
C SER A 106 -2.13 -15.71 -8.85
N THR A 107 -2.17 -15.88 -7.52
CA THR A 107 -1.25 -15.20 -6.60
C THR A 107 0.18 -15.67 -6.83
N LEU A 108 0.41 -16.98 -6.89
CA LEU A 108 1.74 -17.54 -7.14
C LEU A 108 2.29 -17.11 -8.51
N LEU A 109 1.46 -17.14 -9.55
CA LEU A 109 1.83 -16.69 -10.89
C LEU A 109 2.17 -15.20 -10.91
N THR A 110 1.38 -14.35 -10.26
CA THR A 110 1.62 -12.90 -10.19
C THR A 110 2.92 -12.59 -9.44
N LEU A 111 3.16 -13.27 -8.32
CA LEU A 111 4.41 -13.15 -7.55
C LEU A 111 5.62 -13.58 -8.39
N ALA A 112 5.54 -14.74 -9.06
CA ALA A 112 6.59 -15.24 -9.92
C ALA A 112 6.89 -14.27 -11.08
N ALA A 113 5.85 -13.79 -11.76
CA ALA A 113 6.01 -12.82 -12.86
C ALA A 113 6.65 -11.50 -12.38
N THR A 114 6.21 -10.98 -11.23
CA THR A 114 6.77 -9.75 -10.65
C THR A 114 8.24 -9.94 -10.28
N ALA A 115 8.57 -11.03 -9.58
CA ALA A 115 9.94 -11.32 -9.16
C ALA A 115 10.88 -11.56 -10.35
N LEU A 116 10.45 -12.36 -11.34
CA LEU A 116 11.23 -12.61 -12.56
C LEU A 116 11.47 -11.34 -13.36
N THR A 117 10.45 -10.48 -13.49
CA THR A 117 10.59 -9.18 -14.16
C THR A 117 11.60 -8.30 -13.44
N PHE A 118 11.50 -8.20 -12.12
CA PHE A 118 12.46 -7.44 -11.31
C PHE A 118 13.89 -7.96 -11.49
N VAL A 119 14.09 -9.28 -11.40
CA VAL A 119 15.41 -9.91 -11.58
C VAL A 119 15.95 -9.67 -13.00
N ALA A 120 15.11 -9.75 -14.03
CA ALA A 120 15.53 -9.50 -15.41
C ALA A 120 15.97 -8.06 -15.62
N VAL A 121 15.21 -7.08 -15.10
CA VAL A 121 15.56 -5.66 -15.16
C VAL A 121 16.84 -5.38 -14.36
N ALA A 122 16.94 -5.90 -13.13
CA ALA A 122 18.11 -5.72 -12.29
C ALA A 122 19.39 -6.29 -12.93
N ARG A 123 19.32 -7.46 -13.57
CA ARG A 123 20.44 -8.05 -14.32
C ARG A 123 20.88 -7.20 -15.51
N ARG A 124 19.96 -6.48 -16.16
CA ARG A 124 20.30 -5.57 -17.28
C ARG A 124 20.83 -4.22 -16.82
N MET A 125 20.47 -3.79 -15.62
CA MET A 125 20.95 -2.54 -15.01
C MET A 125 22.27 -2.72 -14.26
N ALA A 126 22.70 -3.96 -13.99
CA ALA A 126 24.00 -4.23 -13.40
C ALA A 126 25.10 -3.62 -14.28
N PRO A 127 25.90 -2.66 -13.75
CA PRO A 127 27.06 -2.16 -14.46
C PRO A 127 27.94 -3.33 -14.87
N ARG A 128 28.43 -3.34 -16.11
CA ARG A 128 29.52 -4.26 -16.47
C ARG A 128 30.68 -3.89 -15.56
N ASP A 129 31.04 -4.78 -14.63
CA ASP A 129 32.28 -4.69 -13.89
C ASP A 129 33.41 -4.65 -14.93
N ASP A 130 33.96 -3.45 -15.15
CA ASP A 130 35.15 -3.22 -15.96
C ASP A 130 36.35 -3.65 -15.10
N PRO A 131 37.01 -4.78 -15.40
CA PRO A 131 38.15 -5.23 -14.62
C PRO A 131 39.35 -4.36 -15.03
N ARG A 132 39.69 -3.40 -14.17
CA ARG A 132 40.99 -2.70 -14.22
C ARG A 132 41.93 -3.27 -13.19
#